data_AF-A0A067E1I3-F1
#
_entry.id   AF-A0A067E1I3-F1
#
_cell.length_a   1.000
_cell.length_b   1.000
_cell.length_c   1.000
_cell.angle_alpha   90.00
_cell.angle_beta   90.00
_cell.angle_gamma   90.00
#
_symmetry.space_group_name_H-M   'P 1'
#
loop_
_entity.id
_entity.type
_entity.pdbx_description
1 polymer ?
#
loop_
_entity_poly.entity_id
_entity_poly.type
_entity_poly.pdbx_seq_one_letter_code
_entity_poly.pdbx_strand_id
1 'polypeptide(L)' 'CERLILLESDAKELRDYSILLYHCGLYEQSLQYLKFYQAQ' A
#
# COMPACT_ATOMS: atom_id res chain seq x y z
N CYS A 1 14.62 -6.61 -10.87
CA CYS A 1 13.98 -6.25 -9.59
C CYS A 1 13.83 -4.75 -9.53
N GLU A 2 12.61 -4.26 -9.75
CA GLU A 2 12.27 -2.85 -9.55
C GLU A 2 11.94 -2.65 -8.06
N ARG A 3 12.41 -1.56 -7.45
CA ARG A 3 12.10 -1.21 -6.06
C ARG A 3 10.99 -0.17 -6.08
N LEU A 4 9.86 -0.50 -5.47
CA LEU A 4 8.83 0.49 -5.19
C LEU A 4 9.32 1.39 -4.04
N ILE A 5 9.38 2.69 -4.28
CA ILE A 5 9.65 3.71 -3.26
C ILE A 5 8.34 4.44 -3.05
N LEU A 6 7.84 4.44 -1.82
CA LEU A 6 6.65 5.23 -1.46
C LEU A 6 7.12 6.64 -1.11
N LEU A 7 6.66 7.61 -1.87
CA LEU A 7 6.74 9.02 -1.56
C LEU A 7 5.51 9.32 -0.70
N GLU A 8 5.71 9.48 0.61
CA GLU A 8 4.68 9.60 1.68
C GLU A 8 3.56 10.65 1.46
N SER A 9 3.61 11.39 0.34
CA SER A 9 2.73 12.48 -0.03
C SER A 9 1.54 12.06 -0.92
N ASP A 10 1.57 10.89 -1.57
CA ASP A 10 0.50 10.47 -2.50
C ASP A 10 -0.36 9.34 -1.92
N ALA A 11 -1.61 9.65 -1.60
CA ALA A 11 -2.62 8.69 -1.17
C ALA A 11 -2.78 7.50 -2.13
N LYS A 12 -2.60 7.73 -3.44
CA LYS A 12 -2.71 6.68 -4.45
C LYS A 12 -1.61 5.64 -4.32
N GLU A 13 -0.42 6.03 -3.88
CA GLU A 13 0.68 5.09 -3.66
C GLU A 13 0.39 4.15 -2.48
N LEU A 14 -0.28 4.64 -1.43
CA LEU A 14 -0.73 3.80 -0.31
C LEU A 14 -1.75 2.74 -0.77
N ARG A 15 -2.70 3.14 -1.62
CA ARG A 15 -3.68 2.22 -2.23
C ARG A 15 -2.97 1.18 -3.09
N ASP A 16 -2.13 1.61 -4.02
CA ASP A 16 -1.49 0.73 -5.00
C ASP A 16 -0.54 -0.25 -4.29
N TYR A 17 0.15 0.20 -3.24
CA TYR A 17 0.94 -0.68 -2.38
C TYR A 17 0.09 -1.68 -1.59
N SER A 18 -1.06 -1.26 -1.06
CA SER A 18 -1.99 -2.17 -0.39
C SER A 18 -2.46 -3.30 -1.31
N ILE A 19 -2.69 -3.00 -2.59
CA ILE A 19 -3.08 -3.98 -3.62
C ILE A 19 -1.93 -4.95 -3.91
N LEU A 20 -0.70 -4.43 -4.06
CA LEU A 20 0.48 -5.27 -4.26
C LEU A 20 0.67 -6.26 -3.11
N LEU A 21 0.58 -5.79 -1.86
CA LEU A 21 0.69 -6.62 -0.67
C LEU A 21 -0.38 -7.72 -0.63
N TYR A 22 -1.61 -7.40 -1.04
CA TYR A 22 -2.70 -8.37 -1.13
C TYR A 22 -2.38 -9.49 -2.12
N HIS A 23 -1.88 -9.15 -3.31
CA HIS A 23 -1.47 -10.13 -4.32
C HIS A 23 -0.28 -10.98 -3.90
N CYS A 24 0.58 -10.48 -3.00
CA CYS A 24 1.67 -11.25 -2.39
C CYS A 24 1.23 -12.14 -1.22
N GLY A 25 -0.05 -12.13 -0.82
CA GLY A 25 -0.56 -12.87 0.34
C GLY A 25 -0.25 -12.21 1.70
N LEU A 26 0.24 -10.97 1.70
CA LEU A 26 0.58 -10.19 2.89
C LEU A 26 -0.64 -9.40 3.39
N TYR A 27 -1.69 -10.12 3.80
CA TYR A 27 -3.01 -9.54 4.04
C TYR A 27 -3.05 -8.52 5.20
N GLU A 28 -2.34 -8.77 6.29
CA GLU A 28 -2.30 -7.84 7.44
C GLU A 28 -1.67 -6.50 7.05
N GLN A 29 -0.55 -6.56 6.32
CA GLN A 29 0.15 -5.37 5.84
C GLN A 29 -0.70 -4.63 4.80
N SER A 30 -1.33 -5.37 3.88
CA SER A 30 -2.28 -4.81 2.92
C SER A 30 -3.40 -4.05 3.63
N LEU A 31 -4.03 -4.64 4.65
CA LEU A 31 -5.09 -4.00 5.41
C LEU A 31 -4.60 -2.74 6.14
N GLN A 32 -3.39 -2.76 6.69
CA GLN A 32 -2.81 -1.60 7.36
C GLN A 32 -2.65 -0.41 6.39
N TYR A 33 -2.08 -0.66 5.21
CA TYR A 33 -1.91 0.40 4.19
C TYR A 33 -3.24 0.87 3.60
N LEU A 34 -4.22 -0.02 3.45
CA LEU A 34 -5.56 0.35 3.03
C LEU A 34 -6.24 1.27 4.05
N LYS A 35 -6.06 1.02 5.36
CA LYS A 35 -6.57 1.90 6.42
C LYS A 35 -5.91 3.29 6.40
N PHE A 36 -4.62 3.36 6.12
CA PHE A 36 -3.94 4.65 5.97
C PHE A 36 -4.45 5.43 4.76
N TYR A 37 -4.71 4.76 3.65
CA TYR A 37 -5.36 5.37 2.48
C TYR A 37 -6.77 5.90 2.81
N GLN A 38 -7.57 5.15 3.57
CA GLN A 38 -8.93 5.55 3.96
C GLN A 38 -8.99 6.65 5.03
N ALA A 39 -7.88 6.88 5.75
CA ALA A 39 -7.78 7.87 6.82
C ALA A 39 -7.31 9.26 6.34
N GLN A 40 -6.97 9.40 5.05
CA GLN A 40 -6.72 10.68 4.37
C GLN A 40 -8.00 11.25 3.78
#